data_AF-A0A959H3F9-F1
#
_entry.id   AF-A0A959H3F9-F1
#
_cell.length_a   1.000
_cell.length_b   1.000
_cell.length_c   1.000
_cell.angle_alpha   90.00
_cell.angle_beta   90.00
_cell.angle_gamma   90.00
#
_symmetry.space_group_name_H-M   'P 1'
#
loop_
_entity.id
_entity.type
_entity.pdbx_description
1 polymer ?
#
loop_
_entity_poly.entity_id
_entity_poly.type
_entity_poly.pdbx_seq_one_letter_code
_entity_poly.pdbx_strand_id
1 'polypeptide(L)'
;MKNKLLLFTCAIILSTQAAALDHRTEAWLYDHMVEVNRQWARITPDAALMEYAVFDSDRARIQKHLELVEQHLRNRDAGSLSPAQLSRRTHHLDVLHTYWQTGVFPTNHYHAHRQPYFRDNYDVLCAVGYLLWEDGQTTLVDRINRENNYAYIAELAAQYPAIGSWAEENGFTVEELAWIQPGYPAIQPDYKHWGSGLNTGGRINVMAVNGNAESLLFVAGSFDKIDGVAANSIAAWDGAGWHTLGNGVIGEIYDMEYIEFNNKLIVVGDFYLPGDPSKQNVALWDGNNWTGLQTGDMGGKVLTLSTSFYDLYIGGDFTMLNGQPAKNAGKAKSEFNGTYTWVFTDVISVDSTVRCITRNGDYVLFGGDF
;
A
#
# COMPACT_ATOMS: atom_id res chain seq x y z
N MET A 1 -18.02 -21.41 71.97
CA MET A 1 -19.19 -21.46 71.06
C MET A 1 -18.72 -21.06 69.67
N LYS A 2 -19.14 -21.86 68.67
CA LYS A 2 -18.63 -22.05 67.29
C LYS A 2 -18.23 -20.80 66.48
N ASN A 3 -16.99 -20.81 65.95
CA ASN A 3 -16.57 -20.02 64.79
C ASN A 3 -17.23 -20.57 63.52
N LYS A 4 -17.94 -19.73 62.76
CA LYS A 4 -18.40 -20.06 61.41
C LYS A 4 -17.38 -19.57 60.39
N LEU A 5 -16.70 -20.52 59.76
CA LEU A 5 -15.88 -20.30 58.58
C LEU A 5 -16.83 -20.21 57.37
N LEU A 6 -17.00 -19.03 56.77
CA LEU A 6 -17.64 -18.91 55.45
C LEU A 6 -16.59 -19.23 54.38
N LEU A 7 -16.75 -20.36 53.70
CA LEU A 7 -16.05 -20.66 52.46
C LEU A 7 -16.71 -19.87 51.33
N PHE A 8 -16.01 -18.87 50.79
CA PHE A 8 -16.32 -18.30 49.47
C PHE A 8 -15.70 -19.22 48.41
N THR A 9 -16.53 -20.02 47.75
CA THR A 9 -16.13 -20.68 46.50
C THR A 9 -16.14 -19.64 45.39
N CYS A 10 -14.95 -19.13 45.05
CA CYS A 10 -14.74 -18.32 43.87
C CYS A 10 -14.75 -19.27 42.66
N ALA A 11 -15.86 -19.30 41.92
CA ALA A 11 -15.91 -19.98 40.63
C ALA A 11 -15.14 -19.12 39.63
N ILE A 12 -13.88 -19.48 39.38
CA ILE A 12 -13.11 -18.91 38.28
C ILE A 12 -13.73 -19.49 37.00
N ILE A 13 -14.57 -18.69 36.33
CA ILE A 13 -14.97 -18.96 34.96
C ILE A 13 -13.76 -18.62 34.10
N LEU A 14 -12.93 -19.62 33.82
CA LEU A 14 -11.96 -19.56 32.72
C LEU A 14 -12.77 -19.53 31.43
N SER A 15 -13.13 -18.33 30.96
CA SER A 15 -13.61 -18.16 29.59
C SER A 15 -12.43 -18.38 28.66
N THR A 16 -12.28 -19.58 28.14
CA THR A 16 -11.43 -19.82 26.97
C THR A 16 -12.00 -18.99 25.83
N GLN A 17 -11.31 -17.92 25.46
CA GLN A 17 -11.66 -17.13 24.28
C GLN A 17 -11.63 -18.11 23.10
N ALA A 18 -12.77 -18.31 22.43
CA ALA A 18 -12.80 -19.14 21.23
C ALA A 18 -11.79 -18.57 20.23
N ALA A 19 -11.04 -19.45 19.55
CA ALA A 19 -10.12 -19.02 18.52
C ALA A 19 -10.88 -18.27 17.41
N ALA A 20 -10.29 -17.19 16.89
CA ALA A 20 -10.86 -16.42 15.78
C ALA A 20 -11.06 -17.32 14.54
N LEU A 21 -12.14 -17.10 13.80
CA LEU A 21 -12.45 -17.89 12.60
C LEU A 21 -11.51 -17.51 11.45
N ASP A 22 -10.66 -18.45 11.02
CA ASP A 22 -9.79 -18.26 9.86
C ASP A 22 -10.60 -18.21 8.56
N HIS A 23 -10.23 -17.31 7.65
CA HIS A 23 -10.97 -17.07 6.41
C HIS A 23 -10.99 -18.27 5.45
N ARG A 24 -10.04 -19.21 5.58
CA ARG A 24 -9.98 -20.44 4.77
C ARG A 24 -10.78 -21.59 5.38
N THR A 25 -11.33 -21.41 6.58
CA THR A 25 -12.16 -22.43 7.23
C THR A 25 -13.54 -22.46 6.57
N GLU A 26 -13.97 -23.63 6.12
CA GLU A 26 -15.35 -23.84 5.67
C GLU A 26 -16.30 -23.71 6.87
N ALA A 27 -17.12 -22.68 6.85
CA ALA A 27 -18.08 -22.34 7.91
C ALA A 27 -19.28 -21.63 7.31
N TRP A 28 -20.35 -21.41 8.07
CA TRP A 28 -21.47 -20.61 7.57
C TRP A 28 -21.01 -19.20 7.24
N LEU A 29 -21.55 -18.64 6.16
CA LEU A 29 -21.30 -17.26 5.77
C LEU A 29 -21.61 -16.29 6.93
N TYR A 30 -22.68 -16.57 7.69
CA TYR A 30 -23.02 -15.87 8.91
C TYR A 30 -21.84 -15.75 9.89
N ASP A 31 -21.16 -16.85 10.19
CA ASP A 31 -20.06 -16.86 11.17
C ASP A 31 -18.87 -16.04 10.65
N HIS A 32 -18.57 -16.13 9.35
CA HIS A 32 -17.57 -15.28 8.70
C HIS A 32 -17.93 -13.80 8.79
N MET A 33 -19.20 -13.43 8.62
CA MET A 33 -19.66 -12.04 8.70
C MET A 33 -19.62 -11.50 10.13
N VAL A 34 -20.00 -12.31 11.12
CA VAL A 34 -19.87 -11.96 12.55
C VAL A 34 -18.40 -11.78 12.94
N GLU A 35 -17.49 -12.61 12.42
CA GLU A 35 -16.04 -12.49 12.61
C GLU A 35 -15.51 -11.15 12.07
N VAL A 36 -15.92 -10.73 10.86
CA VAL A 36 -15.50 -9.44 10.28
C VAL A 36 -16.10 -8.26 11.05
N ASN A 37 -17.38 -8.36 11.42
CA ASN A 37 -18.09 -7.32 12.12
C ASN A 37 -19.21 -7.91 13.01
N ARG A 38 -19.05 -7.77 14.33
CA ARG A 38 -20.00 -8.25 15.35
C ARG A 38 -21.44 -7.77 15.18
N GLN A 39 -21.68 -6.73 14.39
CA GLN A 39 -23.02 -6.21 14.18
C GLN A 39 -23.96 -7.20 13.46
N TRP A 40 -23.41 -8.16 12.70
CA TRP A 40 -24.17 -9.26 12.10
C TRP A 40 -24.85 -10.15 13.16
N ALA A 41 -24.32 -10.21 14.38
CA ALA A 41 -24.92 -10.96 15.48
C ALA A 41 -26.24 -10.35 16.00
N ARG A 42 -26.61 -9.15 15.53
CA ARG A 42 -27.84 -8.46 15.93
C ARG A 42 -29.04 -8.78 15.05
N ILE A 43 -28.85 -9.53 13.96
CA ILE A 43 -29.93 -9.92 13.06
C ILE A 43 -30.18 -11.43 13.11
N THR A 44 -31.38 -11.82 12.67
CA THR A 44 -31.66 -13.22 12.35
C THR A 44 -31.12 -13.51 10.95
N PRO A 45 -30.23 -14.50 10.76
CA PRO A 45 -29.68 -14.82 9.45
C PRO A 45 -30.78 -15.36 8.52
N ASP A 46 -30.75 -14.92 7.27
CA ASP A 46 -31.57 -15.50 6.21
C ASP A 46 -30.91 -16.77 5.64
N ALA A 47 -31.56 -17.38 4.65
CA ALA A 47 -31.06 -18.61 4.05
C ALA A 47 -29.67 -18.45 3.40
N ALA A 48 -29.39 -17.29 2.79
CA ALA A 48 -28.12 -17.04 2.12
C ALA A 48 -26.96 -16.96 3.13
N LEU A 49 -27.19 -16.36 4.30
CA LEU A 49 -26.21 -16.33 5.39
C LEU A 49 -25.97 -17.73 6.03
N MET A 50 -26.88 -18.68 5.83
CA MET A 50 -26.75 -20.06 6.31
C MET A 50 -26.12 -21.02 5.29
N GLU A 51 -25.56 -20.50 4.19
CA GLU A 51 -24.76 -21.27 3.26
C GLU A 51 -23.30 -21.36 3.73
N TYR A 52 -22.62 -22.48 3.44
CA TYR A 52 -21.20 -22.65 3.74
C TYR A 52 -20.34 -21.82 2.78
N ALA A 53 -19.30 -21.18 3.31
CA ALA A 53 -18.37 -20.34 2.57
C ALA A 53 -16.92 -20.56 3.02
N VAL A 54 -16.01 -20.34 2.08
CA VAL A 54 -14.56 -20.27 2.25
C VAL A 54 -14.06 -19.07 1.44
N PHE A 55 -13.05 -18.35 1.95
CA PHE A 55 -12.46 -17.21 1.26
C PHE A 55 -10.97 -17.41 1.02
N ASP A 56 -10.50 -17.11 -0.19
CA ASP A 56 -9.07 -17.22 -0.55
C ASP A 56 -8.17 -16.26 0.24
N SER A 57 -8.75 -15.13 0.70
CA SER A 57 -8.08 -14.12 1.50
C SER A 57 -9.06 -13.43 2.45
N ASP A 58 -8.54 -12.84 3.53
CA ASP A 58 -9.38 -11.99 4.39
C ASP A 58 -9.86 -10.73 3.67
N ARG A 59 -9.13 -10.25 2.65
CA ARG A 59 -9.57 -9.17 1.77
C ARG A 59 -10.88 -9.54 1.05
N ALA A 60 -10.95 -10.72 0.44
CA ALA A 60 -12.17 -11.21 -0.20
C ALA A 60 -13.32 -11.36 0.81
N ARG A 61 -13.02 -11.80 2.04
CA ARG A 61 -14.00 -11.87 3.13
C ARG A 61 -14.54 -10.49 3.53
N ILE A 62 -13.69 -9.47 3.58
CA ILE A 62 -14.11 -8.07 3.85
C ILE A 62 -14.91 -7.49 2.67
N GLN A 63 -14.53 -7.78 1.41
CA GLN A 63 -15.33 -7.39 0.24
C GLN A 63 -16.74 -7.96 0.35
N LYS A 64 -16.87 -9.26 0.68
CA LYS A 64 -18.18 -9.90 0.85
C LYS A 64 -18.98 -9.27 1.99
N HIS A 65 -18.33 -8.92 3.09
CA HIS A 65 -18.97 -8.18 4.18
C HIS A 65 -19.56 -6.85 3.71
N LEU A 66 -18.77 -6.01 3.03
CA LEU A 66 -19.21 -4.70 2.58
C LEU A 66 -20.29 -4.79 1.50
N GLU A 67 -20.19 -5.78 0.59
CA GLU A 67 -21.23 -6.07 -0.40
C GLU A 67 -22.57 -6.37 0.27
N LEU A 68 -22.59 -7.27 1.26
CA LEU A 68 -23.82 -7.66 1.95
C LEU A 68 -24.38 -6.51 2.83
N VAL A 69 -23.50 -5.73 3.48
CA VAL A 69 -23.92 -4.53 4.20
C VAL A 69 -24.57 -3.53 3.25
N GLU A 70 -23.95 -3.22 2.11
CA GLU A 70 -24.51 -2.32 1.11
C GLU A 70 -25.89 -2.80 0.63
N GLN A 71 -26.02 -4.09 0.28
CA GLN A 71 -27.29 -4.68 -0.14
C GLN A 71 -28.36 -4.54 0.95
N HIS A 72 -28.03 -4.81 2.21
CA HIS A 72 -28.95 -4.62 3.33
C HIS A 72 -29.39 -3.17 3.48
N LEU A 73 -28.45 -2.22 3.38
CA LEU A 73 -28.72 -0.80 3.52
C LEU A 73 -29.55 -0.21 2.38
N ARG A 74 -29.42 -0.75 1.16
CA ARG A 74 -30.27 -0.40 0.00
C ARG A 74 -31.68 -0.95 0.11
N ASN A 75 -31.85 -2.13 0.70
CA ASN A 75 -33.14 -2.80 0.82
C ASN A 75 -33.94 -2.39 2.07
N ARG A 76 -33.33 -1.60 2.97
CA ARG A 76 -33.98 -1.11 4.18
C ARG A 76 -35.14 -0.16 3.84
N ASP A 77 -36.21 -0.22 4.63
CA ASP A 77 -37.26 0.80 4.62
C ASP A 77 -36.67 2.19 4.97
N ALA A 78 -36.85 3.12 4.03
CA ALA A 78 -36.35 4.48 4.08
C ALA A 78 -37.49 5.52 4.13
N GLY A 79 -38.72 5.10 4.43
CA GLY A 79 -39.91 5.97 4.43
C GLY A 79 -39.88 7.15 5.41
N SER A 80 -38.99 7.15 6.39
CA SER A 80 -38.77 8.27 7.32
C SER A 80 -37.75 9.31 6.84
N LEU A 81 -37.03 9.05 5.75
CA LEU A 81 -35.98 9.94 5.25
C LEU A 81 -36.58 11.03 4.34
N SER A 82 -36.03 12.24 4.45
CA SER A 82 -36.35 13.31 3.50
C SER A 82 -35.81 12.99 2.09
N PRO A 83 -36.37 13.60 1.02
CA PRO A 83 -35.84 13.42 -0.34
C PRO A 83 -34.34 13.76 -0.47
N ALA A 84 -33.86 14.76 0.28
CA ALA A 84 -32.45 15.13 0.30
C ALA A 84 -31.57 14.06 0.95
N GLN A 85 -32.03 13.48 2.07
CA GLN A 85 -31.35 12.35 2.72
C GLN A 85 -31.34 11.12 1.83
N LEU A 86 -32.44 10.80 1.15
CA LEU A 86 -32.49 9.66 0.21
C LEU A 86 -31.49 9.81 -0.94
N SER A 87 -31.40 11.02 -1.52
CA SER A 87 -30.44 11.33 -2.58
C SER A 87 -28.99 11.15 -2.11
N ARG A 88 -28.65 11.74 -0.95
CA ARG A 88 -27.30 11.61 -0.36
C ARG A 88 -26.97 10.19 0.06
N ARG A 89 -27.92 9.47 0.66
CA ARG A 89 -27.75 8.05 1.02
C ARG A 89 -27.43 7.22 -0.21
N THR A 90 -28.17 7.41 -1.30
CA THR A 90 -27.95 6.69 -2.56
C THR A 90 -26.55 6.95 -3.10
N HIS A 91 -26.14 8.23 -3.16
CA HIS A 91 -24.80 8.60 -3.58
C HIS A 91 -23.71 7.90 -2.75
N HIS A 92 -23.80 7.93 -1.42
CA HIS A 92 -22.81 7.30 -0.55
C HIS A 92 -22.80 5.77 -0.63
N LEU A 93 -23.94 5.14 -0.91
CA LEU A 93 -23.99 3.70 -1.18
C LEU A 93 -23.32 3.35 -2.52
N ASP A 94 -23.38 4.23 -3.52
CA ASP A 94 -22.64 4.07 -4.78
C ASP A 94 -21.12 4.28 -4.60
N VAL A 95 -20.73 5.21 -3.72
CA VAL A 95 -19.33 5.38 -3.30
C VAL A 95 -18.84 4.12 -2.56
N LEU A 96 -19.66 3.61 -1.62
CA LEU A 96 -19.35 2.36 -0.90
C LEU A 96 -19.21 1.17 -1.86
N HIS A 97 -20.07 1.09 -2.88
CA HIS A 97 -20.01 0.09 -3.94
C HIS A 97 -18.64 0.08 -4.63
N THR A 98 -18.21 1.25 -5.08
CA THR A 98 -16.91 1.43 -5.74
C THR A 98 -15.75 1.08 -4.79
N TYR A 99 -15.86 1.48 -3.52
CA TYR A 99 -14.84 1.22 -2.51
C TYR A 99 -14.60 -0.28 -2.30
N TRP A 100 -15.65 -1.07 -2.06
CA TRP A 100 -15.46 -2.51 -1.82
C TRP A 100 -15.11 -3.28 -3.10
N GLN A 101 -15.52 -2.81 -4.28
CA GLN A 101 -15.07 -3.38 -5.56
C GLN A 101 -13.57 -3.19 -5.79
N THR A 102 -13.05 -2.02 -5.42
CA THR A 102 -11.61 -1.72 -5.49
C THR A 102 -10.81 -2.63 -4.56
N GLY A 103 -11.38 -2.98 -3.40
CA GLY A 103 -10.84 -4.00 -2.51
C GLY A 103 -9.55 -3.60 -1.78
N VAL A 104 -9.20 -2.31 -1.74
CA VAL A 104 -8.05 -1.77 -1.00
C VAL A 104 -8.53 -1.32 0.38
N PHE A 105 -8.13 -2.06 1.41
CA PHE A 105 -8.60 -1.86 2.78
C PHE A 105 -7.43 -1.65 3.75
N PRO A 106 -7.69 -0.97 4.89
CA PRO A 106 -6.69 -0.81 5.93
C PRO A 106 -6.06 -2.12 6.40
N THR A 107 -4.80 -2.03 6.81
CA THR A 107 -4.02 -3.13 7.36
C THR A 107 -3.67 -2.89 8.82
N ASN A 108 -3.83 -3.92 9.65
CA ASN A 108 -3.61 -3.84 11.08
C ASN A 108 -2.15 -4.18 11.45
N HIS A 109 -1.31 -3.16 11.48
CA HIS A 109 0.13 -3.30 11.75
C HIS A 109 0.51 -3.50 13.21
N TYR A 110 -0.36 -3.13 14.15
CA TYR A 110 0.04 -2.93 15.55
C TYR A 110 -0.70 -3.81 16.54
N HIS A 111 -1.76 -4.52 16.12
CA HIS A 111 -2.56 -5.34 17.01
C HIS A 111 -2.59 -6.80 16.57
N ALA A 112 -2.51 -7.70 17.55
CA ALA A 112 -2.51 -9.15 17.34
C ALA A 112 -3.90 -9.74 17.01
N HIS A 113 -4.96 -8.94 17.13
CA HIS A 113 -6.34 -9.36 16.91
C HIS A 113 -7.03 -8.45 15.90
N ARG A 114 -8.11 -8.95 15.28
CA ARG A 114 -8.94 -8.15 14.36
C ARG A 114 -9.46 -6.90 15.07
N GLN A 115 -9.21 -5.72 14.51
CA GLN A 115 -9.65 -4.46 15.09
C GLN A 115 -9.79 -3.36 14.01
N PRO A 116 -10.71 -2.38 14.16
CA PRO A 116 -10.95 -1.32 13.19
C PRO A 116 -9.82 -0.29 13.07
N TYR A 117 -9.23 -0.09 11.90
CA TYR A 117 -8.35 1.04 11.62
C TYR A 117 -9.13 2.11 10.88
N PHE A 118 -9.10 3.36 11.33
CA PHE A 118 -9.75 4.46 10.60
C PHE A 118 -8.94 4.85 9.35
N ARG A 119 -7.61 4.90 9.49
CA ARG A 119 -6.60 4.99 8.43
C ARG A 119 -5.39 4.14 8.81
N ASP A 120 -4.78 3.41 7.88
CA ASP A 120 -3.54 2.66 8.15
C ASP A 120 -2.26 3.47 7.85
N ASN A 121 -1.10 2.82 8.00
CA ASN A 121 0.21 3.44 7.79
C ASN A 121 0.52 3.76 6.32
N TYR A 122 -0.28 3.25 5.38
CA TYR A 122 -0.18 3.51 3.95
C TYR A 122 -1.25 4.52 3.49
N ASP A 123 -1.82 5.26 4.43
CA ASP A 123 -2.91 6.23 4.23
C ASP A 123 -4.21 5.63 3.69
N VAL A 124 -4.37 4.30 3.72
CA VAL A 124 -5.60 3.63 3.29
C VAL A 124 -6.68 3.84 4.33
N LEU A 125 -7.79 4.44 3.92
CA LEU A 125 -8.96 4.72 4.77
C LEU A 125 -9.88 3.50 4.88
N CYS A 126 -10.52 3.32 6.05
CA CYS A 126 -11.66 2.42 6.16
C CYS A 126 -12.86 2.92 5.36
N ALA A 127 -13.85 2.05 5.12
CA ALA A 127 -15.06 2.40 4.38
C ALA A 127 -15.73 3.68 4.91
N VAL A 128 -15.95 3.80 6.23
CA VAL A 128 -16.58 5.01 6.80
C VAL A 128 -15.67 6.24 6.69
N GLY A 129 -14.37 6.09 6.91
CA GLY A 129 -13.39 7.16 6.72
C GLY A 129 -13.32 7.63 5.27
N TYR A 130 -13.44 6.72 4.30
CA TYR A 130 -13.48 7.00 2.87
C TYR A 130 -14.75 7.77 2.49
N LEU A 131 -15.93 7.35 2.99
CA LEU A 131 -17.18 8.09 2.76
C LEU A 131 -17.11 9.53 3.30
N LEU A 132 -16.58 9.71 4.51
CA LEU A 132 -16.36 11.03 5.10
C LEU A 132 -15.37 11.87 4.28
N TRP A 133 -14.29 11.25 3.81
CA TRP A 133 -13.27 11.90 3.01
C TRP A 133 -13.82 12.39 1.66
N GLU A 134 -14.56 11.54 0.95
CA GLU A 134 -15.21 11.88 -0.33
C GLU A 134 -16.23 13.02 -0.18
N ASP A 135 -16.90 13.09 0.98
CA ASP A 135 -17.82 14.19 1.33
C ASP A 135 -17.10 15.42 1.94
N GLY A 136 -15.77 15.51 1.79
CA GLY A 136 -14.96 16.66 2.16
C GLY A 136 -14.60 16.79 3.65
N GLN A 137 -14.92 15.79 4.48
CA GLN A 137 -14.66 15.81 5.94
C GLN A 137 -13.21 15.46 6.31
N THR A 138 -12.24 15.87 5.50
CA THR A 138 -10.82 15.47 5.63
C THR A 138 -10.21 15.85 6.98
N THR A 139 -10.55 17.02 7.53
CA THR A 139 -10.05 17.48 8.84
C THR A 139 -10.58 16.60 9.99
N LEU A 140 -11.83 16.13 9.90
CA LEU A 140 -12.39 15.20 10.88
C LEU A 140 -11.68 13.84 10.78
N VAL A 141 -11.47 13.34 9.56
CA VAL A 141 -10.77 12.09 9.29
C VAL A 141 -9.34 12.12 9.86
N ASP A 142 -8.57 13.16 9.56
CA ASP A 142 -7.19 13.30 10.06
C ASP A 142 -7.14 13.44 11.58
N ARG A 143 -8.14 14.10 12.18
CA ARG A 143 -8.26 14.21 13.63
C ARG A 143 -8.53 12.85 14.29
N ILE A 144 -9.49 12.08 13.77
CA ILE A 144 -9.80 10.73 14.27
C ILE A 144 -8.58 9.83 14.14
N ASN A 145 -7.89 9.87 13.00
CA ASN A 145 -6.66 9.10 12.79
C ASN A 145 -5.59 9.42 13.85
N ARG A 146 -5.41 10.69 14.22
CA ARG A 146 -4.41 11.07 15.23
C ARG A 146 -4.82 10.73 16.65
N GLU A 147 -6.09 10.88 16.99
CA GLU A 147 -6.57 10.85 18.38
C GLU A 147 -7.20 9.51 18.78
N ASN A 148 -7.83 8.80 17.84
CA ASN A 148 -8.62 7.61 18.13
C ASN A 148 -8.77 6.65 16.94
N ASN A 149 -7.66 6.33 16.27
CA ASN A 149 -7.63 5.56 15.02
C ASN A 149 -8.24 4.14 15.12
N TYR A 150 -8.31 3.59 16.33
CA TYR A 150 -8.62 2.18 16.57
C TYR A 150 -10.00 1.95 17.20
N ALA A 151 -10.81 3.00 17.31
CA ALA A 151 -12.13 2.90 17.91
C ALA A 151 -13.22 2.49 16.90
N TYR A 152 -14.22 1.78 17.41
CA TYR A 152 -15.41 1.48 16.62
C TYR A 152 -16.27 2.75 16.43
N ILE A 153 -17.01 2.86 15.32
CA ILE A 153 -17.89 4.00 15.03
C ILE A 153 -18.87 4.28 16.15
N ALA A 154 -19.40 3.24 16.81
CA ALA A 154 -20.29 3.39 17.95
C ALA A 154 -19.64 4.17 19.12
N GLU A 155 -18.33 4.03 19.31
CA GLU A 155 -17.56 4.76 20.32
C GLU A 155 -17.12 6.13 19.81
N LEU A 156 -16.70 6.20 18.55
CA LEU A 156 -16.29 7.44 17.91
C LEU A 156 -17.43 8.45 17.85
N ALA A 157 -18.65 8.05 17.52
CA ALA A 157 -19.80 8.95 17.44
C ALA A 157 -20.13 9.62 18.78
N ALA A 158 -19.78 8.99 19.91
CA ALA A 158 -19.93 9.61 21.23
C ALA A 158 -18.86 10.68 21.52
N GLN A 159 -17.66 10.54 20.94
CA GLN A 159 -16.53 11.46 21.14
C GLN A 159 -16.44 12.55 20.08
N TYR A 160 -16.94 12.27 18.88
CA TYR A 160 -16.94 13.13 17.70
C TYR A 160 -18.38 13.29 17.21
N PRO A 161 -19.17 14.22 17.78
CA PRO A 161 -20.58 14.42 17.41
C PRO A 161 -20.80 14.68 15.92
N ALA A 162 -19.79 15.22 15.24
CA ALA A 162 -19.79 15.44 13.79
C ALA A 162 -20.05 14.16 12.98
N ILE A 163 -19.67 12.97 13.48
CA ILE A 163 -20.00 11.70 12.83
C ILE A 163 -21.51 11.46 12.84
N GLY A 164 -22.17 11.74 13.97
CA GLY A 164 -23.62 11.62 14.10
C GLY A 164 -24.37 12.62 13.23
N SER A 165 -23.93 13.88 13.23
CA SER A 165 -24.49 14.91 12.35
C SER A 165 -24.33 14.56 10.87
N TRP A 166 -23.14 14.11 10.46
CA TRP A 166 -22.89 13.67 9.10
C TRP A 166 -23.77 12.47 8.71
N ALA A 167 -23.92 11.48 9.61
CA ALA A 167 -24.78 10.33 9.37
C ALA A 167 -26.23 10.76 9.14
N GLU A 168 -26.79 11.58 10.05
CA GLU A 168 -28.17 12.07 9.94
C GLU A 168 -28.39 12.87 8.65
N GLU A 169 -27.48 13.80 8.34
CA GLU A 169 -27.53 14.59 7.11
C GLU A 169 -27.53 13.71 5.87
N ASN A 170 -26.73 12.64 5.85
CA ASN A 170 -26.59 11.72 4.73
C ASN A 170 -27.57 10.54 4.76
N GLY A 171 -28.56 10.56 5.66
CA GLY A 171 -29.61 9.55 5.73
C GLY A 171 -29.15 8.20 6.26
N PHE A 172 -28.11 8.18 7.09
CA PHE A 172 -27.63 7.02 7.82
C PHE A 172 -27.89 7.16 9.32
N THR A 173 -27.92 6.02 10.00
CA THR A 173 -27.80 5.96 11.47
C THR A 173 -26.37 5.60 11.87
N VAL A 174 -25.98 5.90 13.11
CA VAL A 174 -24.66 5.50 13.64
C VAL A 174 -24.53 3.98 13.66
N GLU A 175 -25.62 3.25 13.89
CA GLU A 175 -25.67 1.79 13.84
C GLU A 175 -25.36 1.25 12.44
N GLU A 176 -25.83 1.92 11.39
CA GLU A 176 -25.53 1.57 9.99
C GLU A 176 -24.07 1.87 9.65
N LEU A 177 -23.52 2.99 10.10
CA LEU A 177 -22.09 3.26 9.94
C LEU A 177 -21.23 2.24 10.71
N ALA A 178 -21.70 1.77 11.86
CA ALA A 178 -21.04 0.69 12.59
C ALA A 178 -21.12 -0.66 11.86
N TRP A 179 -22.17 -0.90 11.05
CA TRP A 179 -22.22 -2.05 10.13
C TRP A 179 -21.21 -1.92 8.99
N ILE A 180 -21.04 -0.70 8.44
CA ILE A 180 -20.09 -0.43 7.35
C ILE A 180 -18.63 -0.56 7.81
N GLN A 181 -18.32 -0.36 9.09
CA GLN A 181 -16.94 -0.43 9.59
C GLN A 181 -16.53 -1.87 9.95
N PRO A 182 -15.74 -2.58 9.12
CA PRO A 182 -15.16 -3.86 9.52
C PRO A 182 -14.01 -3.66 10.51
N GLY A 183 -13.64 -4.74 11.21
CA GLY A 183 -12.30 -4.86 11.78
C GLY A 183 -11.33 -5.48 10.78
N TYR A 184 -10.04 -5.17 10.88
CA TYR A 184 -8.99 -5.72 10.00
C TYR A 184 -8.13 -6.71 10.77
N PRO A 185 -7.83 -7.89 10.19
CA PRO A 185 -7.06 -8.92 10.87
C PRO A 185 -5.66 -8.40 11.10
N ALA A 186 -5.01 -8.84 12.18
CA ALA A 186 -3.58 -8.62 12.37
C ALA A 186 -2.85 -8.99 11.09
N ILE A 187 -1.89 -8.16 10.66
CA ILE A 187 -1.04 -8.53 9.54
C ILE A 187 -0.37 -9.85 9.90
N GLN A 188 -0.74 -10.88 9.16
CA GLN A 188 0.04 -12.10 9.10
C GLN A 188 1.08 -11.82 8.04
N PRO A 189 2.34 -11.50 8.40
CA PRO A 189 3.39 -11.34 7.41
C PRO A 189 3.41 -12.61 6.56
N ASP A 190 3.04 -12.46 5.28
CA ASP A 190 3.16 -13.52 4.30
C ASP A 190 4.64 -13.64 3.98
N TYR A 191 5.37 -14.37 4.83
CA TYR A 191 6.77 -14.73 4.59
C TYR A 191 6.84 -15.78 3.47
N LYS A 192 6.25 -15.48 2.31
CA LYS A 192 6.54 -16.21 1.09
C LYS A 192 8.01 -16.01 0.79
N HIS A 193 8.73 -17.11 0.74
CA HIS A 193 10.10 -17.13 0.28
C HIS A 193 10.13 -16.61 -1.16
N TRP A 194 10.94 -15.58 -1.42
CA TRP A 194 11.28 -15.19 -2.78
C TRP A 194 12.35 -16.15 -3.28
N GLY A 195 11.92 -17.09 -4.13
CA GLY A 195 12.74 -18.19 -4.60
C GLY A 195 13.40 -18.98 -3.47
N SER A 196 14.70 -19.19 -3.56
CA SER A 196 15.51 -20.00 -2.64
C SER A 196 16.34 -19.15 -1.65
N GLY A 197 15.91 -17.92 -1.38
CA GLY A 197 16.56 -17.03 -0.41
C GLY A 197 17.49 -15.99 -1.02
N LEU A 198 17.18 -15.50 -2.22
CA LEU A 198 17.96 -14.44 -2.89
C LEU A 198 19.43 -14.83 -3.10
N ASN A 199 19.72 -16.07 -3.50
CA ASN A 199 21.08 -16.56 -3.67
C ASN A 199 21.74 -15.93 -4.90
N THR A 200 22.20 -14.70 -4.76
CA THR A 200 22.84 -13.94 -5.84
C THR A 200 24.33 -14.16 -5.93
N GLY A 201 24.97 -14.58 -4.84
CA GLY A 201 26.44 -14.63 -4.74
C GLY A 201 27.10 -13.25 -4.73
N GLY A 202 26.30 -12.18 -4.68
CA GLY A 202 26.72 -10.79 -4.73
C GLY A 202 25.83 -9.90 -3.86
N ARG A 203 25.93 -8.58 -4.02
CA ARG A 203 25.14 -7.63 -3.21
C ARG A 203 23.83 -7.30 -3.92
N ILE A 204 22.73 -7.30 -3.17
CA ILE A 204 21.50 -6.60 -3.54
C ILE A 204 21.59 -5.23 -2.86
N ASN A 205 21.54 -4.16 -3.65
CA ASN A 205 21.65 -2.80 -3.15
C ASN A 205 20.28 -2.14 -3.00
N VAL A 206 19.33 -2.48 -3.88
CA VAL A 206 18.01 -1.84 -3.92
C VAL A 206 16.93 -2.84 -4.35
N MET A 207 15.72 -2.63 -3.85
CA MET A 207 14.53 -3.39 -4.18
C MET A 207 13.37 -2.42 -4.45
N ALA A 208 12.51 -2.75 -5.41
CA ALA A 208 11.34 -1.95 -5.77
C ALA A 208 10.18 -2.87 -6.15
N VAL A 209 8.96 -2.37 -6.06
CA VAL A 209 7.75 -3.07 -6.52
C VAL A 209 7.02 -2.23 -7.56
N ASN A 210 6.28 -2.85 -8.47
CA ASN A 210 5.22 -2.15 -9.19
C ASN A 210 3.90 -2.26 -8.41
N GLY A 211 3.07 -1.22 -8.48
CA GLY A 211 1.82 -1.07 -7.74
C GLY A 211 0.62 -1.83 -8.34
N ASN A 212 0.87 -2.71 -9.31
CA ASN A 212 -0.17 -3.40 -10.06
C ASN A 212 -0.60 -4.70 -9.37
N ALA A 213 -1.77 -5.24 -9.73
CA ALA A 213 -2.35 -6.46 -9.15
C ALA A 213 -1.45 -7.72 -9.26
N GLU A 214 -0.52 -7.73 -10.23
CA GLU A 214 0.55 -8.71 -10.38
C GLU A 214 1.88 -8.07 -9.92
N SER A 215 1.96 -7.73 -8.62
CA SER A 215 3.10 -6.99 -8.09
C SER A 215 4.40 -7.78 -8.29
N LEU A 216 5.23 -7.33 -9.23
CA LEU A 216 6.61 -7.78 -9.42
C LEU A 216 7.49 -7.15 -8.35
N LEU A 217 8.36 -7.96 -7.75
CA LEU A 217 9.46 -7.46 -6.93
C LEU A 217 10.72 -7.40 -7.77
N PHE A 218 11.20 -6.18 -8.03
CA PHE A 218 12.49 -5.94 -8.64
C PHE A 218 13.58 -5.97 -7.58
N VAL A 219 14.71 -6.57 -7.93
CA VAL A 219 15.94 -6.55 -7.13
C VAL A 219 17.11 -6.16 -8.01
N ALA A 220 17.97 -5.27 -7.53
CA ALA A 220 19.13 -4.82 -8.28
C ALA A 220 20.35 -4.60 -7.38
N GLY A 221 21.54 -4.71 -7.96
CA GLY A 221 22.80 -4.61 -7.22
C GLY A 221 24.02 -4.99 -8.03
N SER A 222 24.91 -5.80 -7.44
CA SER A 222 26.10 -6.35 -8.08
C SER A 222 26.03 -7.88 -8.00
N PHE A 223 25.46 -8.52 -9.02
CA PHE A 223 25.33 -9.96 -9.14
C PHE A 223 25.18 -10.40 -10.60
N ASP A 224 25.50 -11.67 -10.89
CA ASP A 224 25.38 -12.27 -12.23
C ASP A 224 24.30 -13.37 -12.32
N LYS A 225 23.65 -13.66 -11.19
CA LYS A 225 22.54 -14.60 -11.08
C LYS A 225 21.70 -14.32 -9.84
N ILE A 226 20.53 -14.92 -9.77
CA ILE A 226 19.69 -15.00 -8.58
C ILE A 226 19.01 -16.36 -8.53
N ASP A 227 19.21 -17.11 -7.44
CA ASP A 227 18.62 -18.45 -7.26
C ASP A 227 18.87 -19.40 -8.46
N GLY A 228 20.06 -19.29 -9.07
CA GLY A 228 20.46 -20.09 -10.22
C GLY A 228 19.99 -19.56 -11.59
N VAL A 229 19.12 -18.56 -11.62
CA VAL A 229 18.74 -17.85 -12.85
C VAL A 229 19.82 -16.82 -13.17
N ALA A 230 20.47 -16.93 -14.32
CA ALA A 230 21.45 -15.94 -14.77
C ALA A 230 20.78 -14.57 -14.92
N ALA A 231 21.32 -13.52 -14.32
CA ALA A 231 20.73 -12.18 -14.28
C ALA A 231 21.82 -11.13 -14.08
N ASN A 232 21.95 -10.17 -14.99
CA ASN A 232 23.01 -9.18 -14.92
C ASN A 232 22.56 -7.96 -14.11
N SER A 233 22.84 -8.01 -12.80
CA SER A 233 22.63 -6.94 -11.81
C SER A 233 21.19 -6.50 -11.57
N ILE A 234 20.20 -7.09 -12.25
CA ILE A 234 18.78 -6.84 -12.04
C ILE A 234 17.92 -8.07 -12.39
N ALA A 235 16.91 -8.34 -11.57
CA ALA A 235 15.91 -9.39 -11.79
C ALA A 235 14.54 -8.98 -11.21
N ALA A 236 13.47 -9.63 -11.66
CA ALA A 236 12.12 -9.47 -11.14
C ALA A 236 11.55 -10.81 -10.66
N TRP A 237 10.86 -10.80 -9.52
CA TRP A 237 10.11 -11.93 -8.99
C TRP A 237 8.62 -11.73 -9.23
N ASP A 238 7.96 -12.70 -9.85
CA ASP A 238 6.54 -12.66 -10.21
C ASP A 238 5.60 -13.37 -9.22
N GLY A 239 6.15 -13.89 -8.11
CA GLY A 239 5.41 -14.73 -7.17
C GLY A 239 5.67 -16.23 -7.34
N ALA A 240 6.22 -16.67 -8.47
CA ALA A 240 6.51 -18.07 -8.78
C ALA A 240 7.98 -18.31 -9.17
N GLY A 241 8.62 -17.35 -9.83
CA GLY A 241 9.98 -17.47 -10.36
C GLY A 241 10.69 -16.12 -10.53
N TRP A 242 12.02 -16.19 -10.65
CA TRP A 242 12.84 -15.05 -11.03
C TRP A 242 12.94 -14.92 -12.54
N HIS A 243 12.83 -13.70 -13.04
CA HIS A 243 12.92 -13.32 -14.44
C HIS A 243 14.00 -12.26 -14.64
N THR A 244 14.66 -12.29 -15.79
CA THR A 244 15.63 -11.26 -16.18
C THR A 244 14.94 -10.12 -16.92
N LEU A 245 15.46 -8.91 -16.77
CA LEU A 245 15.03 -7.75 -17.56
C LEU A 245 15.95 -7.63 -18.78
N GLY A 246 15.59 -8.33 -19.86
CA GLY A 246 16.43 -8.43 -21.06
C GLY A 246 17.82 -8.97 -20.71
N ASN A 247 18.86 -8.27 -21.17
CA ASN A 247 20.26 -8.59 -20.86
C ASN A 247 20.79 -7.92 -19.58
N GLY A 248 19.94 -7.19 -18.83
CA GLY A 248 20.35 -6.40 -17.66
C GLY A 248 21.40 -5.33 -17.98
N VAL A 249 22.31 -5.09 -17.02
CA VAL A 249 23.43 -4.15 -17.16
C VAL A 249 24.75 -4.79 -16.77
N ILE A 250 25.87 -4.28 -17.29
CA ILE A 250 27.23 -4.75 -16.96
C ILE A 250 27.83 -3.77 -15.95
N GLY A 251 27.73 -4.10 -14.66
CA GLY A 251 28.22 -3.24 -13.57
C GLY A 251 27.36 -3.35 -12.32
N GLU A 252 27.28 -2.29 -11.52
CA GLU A 252 26.52 -2.26 -10.27
C GLU A 252 25.40 -1.21 -10.34
N ILE A 253 24.19 -1.62 -9.95
CA ILE A 253 23.05 -0.71 -9.74
C ILE A 253 23.02 -0.33 -8.25
N TYR A 254 22.91 0.97 -7.96
CA TYR A 254 22.85 1.48 -6.58
C TYR A 254 21.44 1.87 -6.16
N ASP A 255 20.60 2.36 -7.07
CA ASP A 255 19.23 2.79 -6.77
C ASP A 255 18.31 2.57 -7.99
N MET A 256 17.00 2.44 -7.76
CA MET A 256 16.00 2.29 -8.81
C MET A 256 14.62 2.79 -8.37
N GLU A 257 13.81 3.24 -9.34
CA GLU A 257 12.43 3.65 -9.09
C GLU A 257 11.53 3.21 -10.25
N TYR A 258 10.40 2.59 -9.90
CA TYR A 258 9.36 2.21 -10.85
C TYR A 258 8.39 3.37 -11.05
N ILE A 259 8.11 3.69 -12.31
CA ILE A 259 7.26 4.81 -12.72
C ILE A 259 5.91 4.25 -13.14
N GLU A 260 4.96 4.27 -12.19
CA GLU A 260 3.62 3.67 -12.34
C GLU A 260 2.87 4.16 -13.58
N PHE A 261 2.85 5.48 -13.82
CA PHE A 261 2.02 6.07 -14.87
C PHE A 261 2.44 5.70 -16.29
N ASN A 262 3.62 5.11 -16.48
CA ASN A 262 4.11 4.71 -17.80
C ASN A 262 4.75 3.31 -17.84
N ASN A 263 4.65 2.54 -16.76
CA ASN A 263 5.23 1.21 -16.62
C ASN A 263 6.73 1.15 -17.01
N LYS A 264 7.52 2.10 -16.51
CA LYS A 264 8.97 2.16 -16.76
C LYS A 264 9.75 1.98 -15.48
N LEU A 265 10.97 1.47 -15.60
CA LEU A 265 11.90 1.39 -14.48
C LEU A 265 13.13 2.23 -14.80
N ILE A 266 13.51 3.14 -13.91
CA ILE A 266 14.78 3.85 -14.00
C ILE A 266 15.74 3.25 -12.99
N VAL A 267 16.97 2.99 -13.43
CA VAL A 267 18.06 2.51 -12.58
C VAL A 267 19.22 3.49 -12.65
N VAL A 268 19.92 3.66 -11.53
CA VAL A 268 21.16 4.40 -11.48
C VAL A 268 22.28 3.61 -10.82
N GLY A 269 23.51 3.89 -11.23
CA GLY A 269 24.64 3.09 -10.80
C GLY A 269 25.98 3.46 -11.42
N ASP A 270 26.80 2.43 -11.60
CA ASP A 270 28.10 2.44 -12.27
C ASP A 270 28.17 1.23 -13.20
N PHE A 271 27.75 1.41 -14.46
CA PHE A 271 27.54 0.28 -15.37
C PHE A 271 27.75 0.61 -16.87
N TYR A 272 27.57 -0.40 -17.70
CA TYR A 272 27.46 -0.30 -19.16
C TYR A 272 26.17 -1.00 -19.59
N LEU A 273 25.59 -0.55 -20.70
CA LEU A 273 24.52 -1.30 -21.36
C LEU A 273 25.13 -2.38 -22.26
N PRO A 274 24.60 -3.61 -22.27
CA PRO A 274 25.08 -4.67 -23.15
C PRO A 274 25.07 -4.23 -24.62
N GLY A 275 26.24 -4.29 -25.27
CA GLY A 275 26.41 -3.87 -26.66
C GLY A 275 26.70 -2.38 -26.87
N ASP A 276 26.68 -1.56 -25.81
CA ASP A 276 27.11 -0.15 -25.85
C ASP A 276 28.48 -0.01 -25.16
N PRO A 277 29.54 0.37 -25.90
CA PRO A 277 30.86 0.62 -25.30
C PRO A 277 30.90 1.91 -24.46
N SER A 278 29.88 2.77 -24.55
CA SER A 278 29.79 4.00 -23.78
C SER A 278 29.36 3.69 -22.35
N LYS A 279 30.06 4.27 -21.37
CA LYS A 279 29.70 4.12 -19.97
C LYS A 279 28.33 4.76 -19.70
N GLN A 280 27.50 4.06 -18.93
CA GLN A 280 26.16 4.50 -18.55
C GLN A 280 26.03 4.48 -17.01
N ASN A 281 25.22 5.38 -16.47
CA ASN A 281 25.03 5.52 -15.02
C ASN A 281 23.55 5.74 -14.70
N VAL A 282 22.75 6.11 -15.70
CA VAL A 282 21.32 6.31 -15.62
C VAL A 282 20.72 5.61 -16.83
N ALA A 283 19.87 4.61 -16.61
CA ALA A 283 19.23 3.87 -17.68
C ALA A 283 17.74 3.63 -17.40
N LEU A 284 16.99 3.47 -18.47
CA LEU A 284 15.54 3.27 -18.47
C LEU A 284 15.22 1.94 -19.13
N TRP A 285 14.38 1.15 -18.47
CA TRP A 285 13.74 -0.04 -19.01
C TRP A 285 12.31 0.30 -19.41
N ASP A 286 11.95 0.01 -20.66
CA ASP A 286 10.62 0.26 -21.21
C ASP A 286 9.69 -0.97 -21.23
N GLY A 287 10.12 -2.07 -20.61
CA GLY A 287 9.44 -3.37 -20.69
C GLY A 287 10.08 -4.34 -21.69
N ASN A 288 10.86 -3.83 -22.65
CA ASN A 288 11.49 -4.63 -23.70
C ASN A 288 12.98 -4.31 -23.89
N ASN A 289 13.38 -3.05 -23.78
CA ASN A 289 14.72 -2.56 -24.08
C ASN A 289 15.25 -1.64 -22.98
N TRP A 290 16.58 -1.69 -22.79
CA TRP A 290 17.32 -0.73 -22.00
C TRP A 290 17.80 0.43 -22.86
N THR A 291 17.61 1.66 -22.38
CA THR A 291 18.11 2.89 -23.01
C THR A 291 18.88 3.73 -22.00
N GLY A 292 20.09 4.17 -22.35
CA GLY A 292 20.88 5.09 -21.54
C GLY A 292 20.28 6.50 -21.60
N LEU A 293 20.21 7.18 -20.45
CA LEU A 293 19.66 8.54 -20.34
C LEU A 293 20.73 9.63 -20.32
N GLN A 294 22.01 9.26 -20.28
CA GLN A 294 23.12 10.20 -20.39
C GLN A 294 24.10 9.84 -21.50
N THR A 295 24.98 10.79 -21.81
CA THR A 295 26.09 10.64 -22.75
C THR A 295 27.43 10.88 -22.06
N GLY A 296 28.42 10.09 -22.44
CA GLY A 296 29.77 10.17 -21.90
C GLY A 296 29.92 9.65 -20.48
N ASP A 297 31.17 9.55 -20.04
CA ASP A 297 31.50 9.16 -18.68
C ASP A 297 31.23 10.33 -17.73
N MET A 298 30.46 10.06 -16.67
CA MET A 298 30.14 11.04 -15.63
C MET A 298 31.31 11.27 -14.65
N GLY A 299 32.39 10.49 -14.75
CA GLY A 299 33.58 10.64 -13.91
C GLY A 299 33.32 10.30 -12.44
N GLY A 300 32.38 9.38 -12.19
CA GLY A 300 31.94 8.93 -10.88
C GLY A 300 30.71 8.03 -11.00
N LYS A 301 30.01 7.86 -9.88
CA LYS A 301 28.84 7.00 -9.69
C LYS A 301 27.61 7.84 -9.46
N VAL A 302 26.46 7.31 -9.87
CA VAL A 302 25.16 7.83 -9.43
C VAL A 302 24.62 6.87 -8.38
N LEU A 303 24.50 7.36 -7.15
CA LEU A 303 24.22 6.56 -5.96
C LEU A 303 22.73 6.54 -5.59
N THR A 304 21.98 7.55 -6.04
CA THR A 304 20.56 7.69 -5.68
C THR A 304 19.80 8.45 -6.76
N LEU A 305 18.50 8.20 -6.83
CA LEU A 305 17.59 8.93 -7.69
C LEU A 305 16.26 9.23 -6.98
N SER A 306 15.52 10.20 -7.51
CA SER A 306 14.11 10.39 -7.14
C SER A 306 13.34 10.93 -8.35
N THR A 307 12.18 10.34 -8.63
CA THR A 307 11.34 10.74 -9.76
C THR A 307 10.07 11.48 -9.33
N SER A 308 9.51 12.19 -10.30
CA SER A 308 8.17 12.76 -10.31
C SER A 308 7.57 12.54 -11.70
N PHE A 309 6.32 12.98 -11.88
CA PHE A 309 5.73 13.00 -13.21
C PHE A 309 6.54 13.84 -14.22
N TYR A 310 7.20 14.91 -13.76
CA TYR A 310 7.88 15.87 -14.63
C TYR A 310 9.40 15.85 -14.56
N ASP A 311 9.96 15.28 -13.49
CA ASP A 311 11.36 15.49 -13.13
C ASP A 311 12.00 14.19 -12.65
N LEU A 312 13.26 14.00 -13.02
CA LEU A 312 14.18 13.04 -12.42
C LEU A 312 15.33 13.81 -11.77
N TYR A 313 15.59 13.50 -10.51
CA TYR A 313 16.75 13.98 -9.78
C TYR A 313 17.72 12.83 -9.58
N ILE A 314 19.01 13.08 -9.78
CA ILE A 314 20.08 12.12 -9.51
C ILE A 314 21.10 12.71 -8.56
N GLY A 315 21.72 11.85 -7.77
CA GLY A 315 22.75 12.22 -6.81
C GLY A 315 23.87 11.18 -6.74
N GLY A 316 25.11 11.62 -6.53
CA GLY A 316 26.26 10.74 -6.37
C GLY A 316 27.56 11.49 -6.13
N ASP A 317 28.68 10.91 -6.60
CA ASP A 317 30.04 11.48 -6.52
C ASP A 317 30.59 11.87 -7.92
N PHE A 318 29.70 11.98 -8.91
CA PHE A 318 30.06 12.31 -10.28
C PHE A 318 30.49 13.76 -10.48
N THR A 319 31.29 13.99 -11.52
CA THR A 319 31.89 15.29 -11.83
C THR A 319 31.48 15.85 -13.19
N MET A 320 30.84 15.03 -14.03
CA MET A 320 30.40 15.36 -15.37
C MET A 320 28.98 14.86 -15.62
N LEU A 321 28.23 15.58 -16.46
CA LEU A 321 26.93 15.17 -16.98
C LEU A 321 26.79 15.66 -18.41
N ASN A 322 26.62 14.75 -19.37
CA ASN A 322 26.53 15.06 -20.80
C ASN A 322 27.69 15.94 -21.32
N GLY A 323 28.91 15.62 -20.87
CA GLY A 323 30.13 16.36 -21.24
C GLY A 323 30.28 17.73 -20.60
N GLN A 324 29.38 18.14 -19.71
CA GLN A 324 29.48 19.39 -18.94
C GLN A 324 29.87 19.12 -17.48
N PRO A 325 30.64 20.02 -16.83
CA PRO A 325 30.93 19.91 -15.41
C PRO A 325 29.64 19.91 -14.58
N ALA A 326 29.44 18.85 -13.79
CA ALA A 326 28.29 18.68 -12.90
C ALA A 326 28.74 17.98 -11.63
N LYS A 327 28.67 18.68 -10.49
CA LYS A 327 29.15 18.14 -9.22
C LYS A 327 28.01 17.52 -8.44
N ASN A 328 28.04 16.20 -8.31
CA ASN A 328 27.30 15.38 -7.35
C ASN A 328 25.77 15.34 -7.52
N ALA A 329 25.13 16.24 -8.30
CA ALA A 329 23.70 16.20 -8.56
C ALA A 329 23.32 16.67 -9.97
N GLY A 330 22.15 16.24 -10.42
CA GLY A 330 21.64 16.55 -11.77
C GLY A 330 20.12 16.45 -11.82
N LYS A 331 19.52 17.17 -12.77
CA LYS A 331 18.08 17.16 -13.01
C LYS A 331 17.78 16.92 -14.48
N ALA A 332 16.89 15.96 -14.72
CA ALA A 332 16.26 15.73 -16.00
C ALA A 332 14.78 16.09 -15.97
N LYS A 333 14.25 16.51 -17.11
CA LYS A 333 12.83 16.76 -17.32
C LYS A 333 12.20 15.70 -18.20
N SER A 334 10.91 15.55 -17.99
CA SER A 334 10.05 14.73 -18.81
C SER A 334 9.81 15.31 -20.18
N GLU A 335 10.15 14.58 -21.23
CA GLU A 335 9.73 14.89 -22.58
C GLU A 335 8.82 13.79 -23.12
N PHE A 336 7.73 14.17 -23.80
CA PHE A 336 6.81 13.25 -24.44
C PHE A 336 6.98 13.30 -25.97
N ASN A 337 7.45 12.20 -26.55
CA ASN A 337 7.53 12.02 -28.00
C ASN A 337 7.01 10.63 -28.39
N GLY A 338 5.72 10.38 -28.12
CA GLY A 338 5.07 9.06 -28.26
C GLY A 338 5.29 8.13 -27.07
N THR A 339 6.39 8.30 -26.32
CA THR A 339 6.63 7.77 -24.98
C THR A 339 7.34 8.84 -24.14
N TYR A 340 7.19 8.79 -22.81
CA TYR A 340 8.00 9.63 -21.92
C TYR A 340 9.46 9.17 -21.90
N THR A 341 10.39 10.12 -22.05
CA THR A 341 11.85 9.97 -21.96
C THR A 341 12.47 11.14 -21.22
N TRP A 342 13.43 10.89 -20.32
CA TRP A 342 14.01 11.92 -19.47
C TRP A 342 15.25 12.52 -20.11
N VAL A 343 15.29 13.85 -20.21
CA VAL A 343 16.42 14.60 -20.79
C VAL A 343 17.02 15.49 -19.72
N PHE A 344 18.32 15.36 -19.47
CA PHE A 344 19.02 16.23 -18.52
C PHE A 344 19.03 17.68 -19.00
N THR A 345 18.33 18.55 -18.27
CA THR A 345 18.18 19.98 -18.60
C THR A 345 19.04 20.87 -17.73
N ASP A 346 19.31 20.45 -16.49
CA ASP A 346 19.97 21.30 -15.50
C ASP A 346 21.02 20.53 -14.69
N VAL A 347 22.10 21.23 -14.37
CA VAL A 347 23.10 20.78 -13.41
C VAL A 347 22.74 21.36 -12.04
N ILE A 348 22.65 20.50 -11.04
CA ILE A 348 22.52 20.91 -9.64
C ILE A 348 23.91 20.73 -9.03
N SER A 349 24.52 21.81 -8.55
CA SER A 349 25.80 21.69 -7.85
C SER A 349 25.56 21.62 -6.35
N VAL A 350 26.07 20.56 -5.75
CA VAL A 350 26.12 20.39 -4.29
C VAL A 350 27.55 20.07 -3.87
N ASP A 351 27.95 20.54 -2.68
CA ASP A 351 29.36 20.66 -2.29
C ASP A 351 30.10 19.32 -2.08
N SER A 352 29.36 18.21 -1.97
CA SER A 352 29.88 16.88 -1.61
C SER A 352 28.97 15.77 -2.14
N THR A 353 29.35 14.51 -1.89
CA THR A 353 28.65 13.32 -2.37
C THR A 353 27.21 13.27 -1.87
N VAL A 354 26.26 13.08 -2.79
CA VAL A 354 24.86 12.81 -2.45
C VAL A 354 24.65 11.31 -2.24
N ARG A 355 24.06 10.93 -1.12
CA ARG A 355 23.79 9.53 -0.72
C ARG A 355 22.31 9.16 -0.78
N CYS A 356 21.42 10.14 -0.64
CA CYS A 356 19.99 9.93 -0.76
C CYS A 356 19.29 11.19 -1.27
N ILE A 357 18.18 11.01 -1.97
CA ILE A 357 17.27 12.07 -2.36
C ILE A 357 15.88 11.68 -1.87
N THR A 358 15.17 12.63 -1.28
CA THR A 358 13.74 12.46 -0.99
C THR A 358 12.97 13.71 -1.35
N ARG A 359 11.66 13.57 -1.50
CA ARG A 359 10.75 14.65 -1.87
C ARG A 359 9.72 14.85 -0.78
N ASN A 360 9.46 16.11 -0.45
CA ASN A 360 8.42 16.50 0.52
C ASN A 360 7.63 17.68 -0.06
N GLY A 361 6.49 17.39 -0.68
CA GLY A 361 5.75 18.36 -1.48
C GLY A 361 6.60 18.91 -2.62
N ASP A 362 6.77 20.24 -2.65
CA ASP A 362 7.57 20.93 -3.67
C ASP A 362 9.08 20.92 -3.36
N TYR A 363 9.49 20.43 -2.19
CA TYR A 363 10.90 20.38 -1.80
C TYR A 363 11.56 19.08 -2.24
N VAL A 364 12.77 19.21 -2.79
CA VAL A 364 13.71 18.10 -3.00
C VAL A 364 14.81 18.23 -1.97
N LEU A 365 14.98 17.21 -1.15
CA LEU A 365 15.94 17.16 -0.07
C LEU A 365 17.08 16.22 -0.48
N PHE A 366 18.30 16.76 -0.48
CA PHE A 366 19.52 16.00 -0.74
C PHE A 366 20.20 15.68 0.60
N GLY A 367 20.42 14.40 0.88
CA GLY A 367 21.21 13.94 2.01
C GLY A 367 22.53 13.35 1.54
N GLY A 368 23.60 13.55 2.30
CA GLY A 368 24.94 13.15 1.89
C GLY A 368 26.03 13.59 2.85
N ASP A 369 27.26 13.65 2.33
CA ASP A 369 28.47 13.96 3.10
C ASP A 369 28.66 15.50 3.24
N PHE A 370 27.60 16.23 3.62
CA PHE A 370 27.50 17.70 3.68
C PHE A 370 27.74 18.31 5.06
#